data_AF-A0A7C9AU23-F1
#
_entry.id   AF-A0A7C9AU23-F1
#
_cell.length_a   1.000
_cell.length_b   1.000
_cell.length_c   1.000
_cell.angle_alpha   90.00
_cell.angle_beta   90.00
_cell.angle_gamma   90.00
#
_symmetry.space_group_name_H-M   'P 1'
#
loop_
_entity.id
_entity.type
_entity.pdbx_description
1 polymer ?
#
loop_
_entity_poly.entity_id
_entity_poly.type
_entity_poly.pdbx_seq_one_letter_code
_entity_poly.pdbx_strand_id
1 'polypeptide(L)'
;EGTLKSGFEKLKDFPVPFWLAIFAEGTRFTQAKLLDAQQYAHSKGLPVPKNVLLPRTKGFVLAVKHMRSFIPVIYNITLTVAKDEPRPSMLTIFKGRPSVVKVDIKRHLMSELPESNDGIGQWYRDTFVSKDAFLDKYFCTGTFGSQEIQEIGRPINSLIVMIVWSCLLTGAAVGVVLWTRLFCTWQGLVITLAVLFVVTIIMQILILFSQSEPDMDSMPIKILPQDPMKEILLKR
;
A
#
# COMPACT_ATOMS: atom_id res chain seq x y z
N GLU A 1 -1.91 -0.81 -24.55
CA GLU A 1 -1.73 0.65 -24.34
C GLU A 1 -3.00 1.46 -24.56
N GLY A 2 -3.84 1.15 -25.57
CA GLY A 2 -5.04 1.93 -25.90
C GLY A 2 -6.02 2.19 -24.74
N THR A 3 -6.26 1.19 -23.89
CA THR A 3 -7.17 1.33 -22.73
C THR A 3 -6.71 2.38 -21.72
N LEU A 4 -5.41 2.42 -21.41
CA LEU A 4 -4.84 3.41 -20.48
C LEU A 4 -4.91 4.83 -21.07
N LYS A 5 -4.58 4.98 -22.35
CA LYS A 5 -4.71 6.26 -23.05
C LYS A 5 -6.14 6.79 -23.03
N SER A 6 -7.12 5.94 -23.37
CA SER A 6 -8.54 6.32 -23.30
C SER A 6 -8.97 6.66 -21.87
N GLY A 7 -8.45 5.95 -20.86
CA GLY A 7 -8.69 6.26 -19.46
C GLY A 7 -8.20 7.66 -19.08
N PHE A 8 -6.97 8.04 -19.47
CA PHE A 8 -6.43 9.37 -19.17
C PHE A 8 -7.18 10.49 -19.89
N GLU A 9 -7.59 10.30 -21.14
CA GLU A 9 -8.40 11.31 -21.84
C GLU A 9 -9.76 11.53 -21.16
N LYS A 10 -10.40 10.47 -20.67
CA LYS A 10 -11.66 10.59 -19.90
C LYS A 10 -11.49 11.37 -18.59
N LEU A 11 -10.29 11.40 -18.02
CA LEU A 11 -10.01 12.17 -16.80
C LEU A 11 -9.92 13.68 -17.05
N LYS A 12 -9.70 14.10 -18.30
CA LYS A 12 -9.62 15.51 -18.66
C LYS A 12 -10.94 16.24 -18.42
N ASP A 13 -12.05 15.60 -18.78
CA ASP A 13 -13.40 16.14 -18.67
C ASP A 13 -14.11 15.64 -17.39
N PHE A 14 -13.34 15.21 -16.39
CA PHE A 14 -13.91 14.69 -15.15
C PHE A 14 -14.60 15.83 -14.38
N PRO A 15 -15.87 15.68 -13.97
CA PRO A 15 -16.68 16.80 -13.47
C PRO A 15 -16.28 17.29 -12.07
N VAL A 16 -15.39 16.58 -11.38
CA VAL A 16 -14.95 16.90 -10.02
C VAL A 16 -13.42 16.79 -9.90
N PRO A 17 -12.80 17.45 -8.91
CA PRO A 17 -11.38 17.24 -8.63
C PRO A 17 -11.09 15.76 -8.32
N PHE A 18 -9.99 15.23 -8.85
CA PHE A 18 -9.60 13.84 -8.63
C PHE A 18 -8.13 13.72 -8.25
N TRP A 19 -7.79 12.59 -7.63
CA TRP A 19 -6.43 12.18 -7.34
C TRP A 19 -6.12 10.88 -8.10
N LEU A 20 -5.01 10.85 -8.83
CA LEU A 20 -4.50 9.63 -9.44
C LEU A 20 -3.31 9.10 -8.63
N ALA A 21 -3.53 7.97 -7.96
CA ALA A 21 -2.46 7.27 -7.25
C ALA A 21 -1.74 6.30 -8.20
N ILE A 22 -0.42 6.46 -8.34
CA ILE A 22 0.44 5.55 -9.12
C ILE A 22 1.37 4.81 -8.16
N PHE A 23 1.21 3.49 -8.09
CA PHE A 23 2.11 2.65 -7.31
C PHE A 23 3.31 2.20 -8.14
N ALA A 24 4.39 2.95 -8.01
CA ALA A 24 5.61 2.84 -8.80
C ALA A 24 6.29 1.47 -8.75
N GLU A 25 6.40 0.90 -7.55
CA GLU A 25 7.11 -0.35 -7.28
C GLU A 25 6.30 -1.56 -7.78
N GLY A 26 5.00 -1.39 -7.95
CA GLY A 26 4.07 -2.39 -8.46
C GLY A 26 3.80 -3.56 -7.51
N THR A 27 4.56 -3.71 -6.43
CA THR A 27 4.29 -4.72 -5.40
C THR A 27 4.68 -4.25 -4.01
N ARG A 28 4.12 -4.87 -2.97
CA ARG A 28 4.50 -4.61 -1.58
C ARG A 28 5.99 -4.93 -1.36
N PHE A 29 6.70 -4.03 -0.70
CA PHE A 29 8.08 -4.22 -0.26
C PHE A 29 8.20 -5.46 0.65
N THR A 30 9.11 -6.36 0.29
CA THR A 30 9.55 -7.50 1.09
C THR A 30 11.05 -7.70 0.90
N GLN A 31 11.72 -8.32 1.87
CA GLN A 31 13.17 -8.53 1.79
C GLN A 31 13.57 -9.40 0.58
N ALA A 32 12.78 -10.43 0.27
CA ALA A 32 13.00 -11.27 -0.90
C ALA A 32 12.96 -10.46 -2.21
N LYS A 33 11.95 -9.58 -2.37
CA LYS A 33 11.82 -8.74 -3.56
C LYS A 33 12.89 -7.67 -3.66
N LEU A 34 13.39 -7.19 -2.52
CA LEU A 34 14.54 -6.29 -2.50
C LEU A 34 15.78 -7.00 -3.05
N LEU A 35 16.06 -8.24 -2.63
CA LEU A 35 17.19 -9.00 -3.16
C LEU A 35 17.07 -9.22 -4.68
N ASP A 36 15.87 -9.58 -5.16
CA ASP A 36 15.61 -9.73 -6.60
C ASP A 36 15.82 -8.42 -7.35
N ALA A 37 15.36 -7.29 -6.79
CA ALA A 37 15.56 -5.97 -7.35
C ALA A 37 17.05 -5.57 -7.39
N GLN A 38 17.83 -5.93 -6.37
CA GLN A 38 19.27 -5.70 -6.32
C GLN A 38 20.03 -6.53 -7.37
N GLN A 39 19.68 -7.80 -7.54
CA GLN A 39 20.24 -8.65 -8.59
C GLN A 39 19.93 -8.10 -9.98
N TYR A 40 18.68 -7.68 -10.20
CA TYR A 40 18.30 -7.03 -11.45
C TYR A 40 19.09 -5.73 -11.68
N ALA A 41 19.22 -4.89 -10.66
CA ALA A 41 20.00 -3.66 -10.73
C ALA A 41 21.45 -3.92 -11.13
N HIS A 42 22.11 -4.90 -10.49
CA HIS A 42 23.46 -5.34 -10.84
C HIS A 42 23.56 -5.81 -12.29
N SER A 43 22.64 -6.65 -12.75
CA SER A 43 22.65 -7.19 -14.12
C SER A 43 22.47 -6.12 -15.20
N LYS A 44 21.85 -4.98 -14.86
CA LYS A 44 21.55 -3.88 -15.78
C LYS A 44 22.45 -2.65 -15.57
N GLY A 45 23.40 -2.71 -14.64
CA GLY A 45 24.25 -1.57 -14.29
C GLY A 45 23.47 -0.39 -13.71
N LEU A 46 22.34 -0.65 -13.06
CA LEU A 46 21.54 0.39 -12.40
C LEU A 46 22.02 0.58 -10.95
N PRO A 47 21.75 1.76 -10.32
CA PRO A 47 21.96 1.95 -8.90
C PRO A 47 21.25 0.88 -8.08
N VAL A 48 22.00 0.24 -7.18
CA VAL A 48 21.50 -0.87 -6.35
C VAL A 48 20.72 -0.30 -5.17
N PRO A 49 19.41 -0.53 -5.08
CA PRO A 49 18.61 0.05 -4.02
C PRO A 49 18.79 -0.72 -2.69
N LYS A 50 18.67 -0.02 -1.56
CA LYS A 50 18.78 -0.63 -0.22
C LYS A 50 17.45 -0.65 0.56
N ASN A 51 16.61 0.35 0.35
CA ASN A 51 15.42 0.63 1.14
C ASN A 51 14.14 0.68 0.30
N VAL A 52 14.25 0.78 -1.03
CA VAL A 52 13.12 0.83 -1.98
C VAL A 52 13.23 -0.23 -3.08
N LEU A 53 12.14 -0.50 -3.79
CA LEU A 53 12.20 -1.31 -5.01
C LEU A 53 12.43 -0.42 -6.25
N LEU A 54 12.88 -1.04 -7.35
CA LEU A 54 13.06 -0.33 -8.61
C LEU A 54 11.70 0.08 -9.21
N PRO A 55 11.55 1.34 -9.66
CA PRO A 55 10.28 1.83 -10.17
C PRO A 55 9.96 1.31 -11.58
N ARG A 56 8.68 1.02 -11.84
CA ARG A 56 8.16 0.75 -13.18
C ARG A 56 7.86 2.07 -13.90
N THR A 57 8.72 2.45 -14.83
CA THR A 57 8.67 3.76 -15.51
C THR A 57 7.55 3.89 -16.55
N LYS A 58 7.20 2.81 -17.27
CA LYS A 58 6.30 2.86 -18.45
C LYS A 58 4.94 3.50 -18.16
N GLY A 59 4.28 3.10 -17.07
CA GLY A 59 2.97 3.62 -16.70
C GLY A 59 3.02 5.10 -16.31
N PHE A 60 4.06 5.50 -15.59
CA PHE A 60 4.28 6.89 -15.19
C PHE A 60 4.58 7.80 -16.38
N VAL A 61 5.45 7.38 -17.29
CA VAL A 61 5.77 8.14 -18.51
C VAL A 61 4.50 8.35 -19.36
N LEU A 62 3.68 7.31 -19.53
CA LEU A 62 2.42 7.43 -20.25
C LEU A 62 1.43 8.39 -19.57
N ALA A 63 1.32 8.30 -18.24
CA ALA A 63 0.50 9.20 -17.43
C ALA A 63 0.91 10.67 -17.60
N VAL A 64 2.20 10.99 -17.42
CA VAL A 64 2.73 12.35 -17.58
C VAL A 64 2.46 12.87 -18.98
N LYS A 65 2.75 12.07 -20.01
CA LYS A 65 2.57 12.47 -21.42
C LYS A 65 1.13 12.89 -21.74
N HIS A 66 0.13 12.18 -21.24
CA HIS A 66 -1.27 12.45 -21.56
C HIS A 66 -1.92 13.48 -20.64
N MET A 67 -1.46 13.58 -19.39
CA MET A 67 -2.12 14.41 -18.39
C MET A 67 -1.42 15.74 -18.11
N ARG A 68 -0.24 15.98 -18.70
CA ARG A 68 0.53 17.22 -18.53
C ARG A 68 -0.24 18.50 -18.84
N SER A 69 -1.23 18.44 -19.73
CA SER A 69 -2.03 19.62 -20.12
C SER A 69 -3.06 20.05 -19.08
N PHE A 70 -3.45 19.19 -18.14
CA PHE A 70 -4.51 19.48 -17.16
C PHE A 70 -4.17 19.11 -15.71
N ILE A 71 -3.11 18.35 -15.46
CA ILE A 71 -2.59 18.08 -14.11
C ILE A 71 -1.44 19.05 -13.82
N PRO A 72 -1.58 19.96 -12.84
CA PRO A 72 -0.56 20.97 -12.57
C PRO A 72 0.60 20.45 -11.70
N VAL A 73 0.37 19.41 -10.89
CA VAL A 73 1.26 19.03 -9.78
C VAL A 73 1.33 17.51 -9.62
N ILE A 74 2.52 17.02 -9.27
CA ILE A 74 2.77 15.64 -8.85
C ILE A 74 3.20 15.65 -7.38
N TYR A 75 2.54 14.85 -6.57
CA TYR A 75 2.94 14.61 -5.18
C TYR A 75 3.73 13.32 -5.08
N ASN A 76 4.98 13.46 -4.68
CA ASN A 76 5.86 12.36 -4.40
C ASN A 76 5.77 12.01 -2.91
N ILE A 77 5.15 10.88 -2.61
CA ILE A 77 4.91 10.42 -1.25
C ILE A 77 5.83 9.23 -0.95
N THR A 78 6.53 9.28 0.19
CA THR A 78 7.33 8.16 0.71
C THR A 78 6.87 7.85 2.12
N LEU A 79 6.52 6.59 2.36
CA LEU A 79 6.03 6.11 3.65
C LEU A 79 7.11 5.25 4.29
N THR A 80 7.39 5.48 5.56
CA THR A 80 8.29 4.62 6.34
C THR A 80 7.77 4.41 7.75
N VAL A 81 8.09 3.25 8.30
CA VAL A 81 7.81 2.88 9.69
C VAL A 81 9.17 2.75 10.38
N ALA A 82 9.29 3.26 11.60
CA ALA A 82 10.52 3.13 12.36
C ALA A 82 10.86 1.64 12.59
N LYS A 83 12.14 1.28 12.62
CA LYS A 83 12.58 -0.13 12.68
C LYS A 83 12.13 -0.83 13.98
N ASP A 84 12.00 -0.05 15.03
CA ASP A 84 11.58 -0.40 16.38
C ASP A 84 10.06 -0.51 16.52
N GLU A 85 9.28 0.00 15.55
CA GLU A 85 7.83 -0.05 15.61
C GLU A 85 7.23 -1.24 14.84
N PRO A 86 6.12 -1.83 15.35
CA PRO A 86 5.45 -2.89 14.66
C PRO A 86 4.87 -2.37 13.33
N ARG A 87 5.25 -3.03 12.23
CA ARG A 87 4.68 -2.73 10.91
C ARG A 87 3.16 -2.93 10.96
N PRO A 88 2.38 -1.98 10.39
CA PRO A 88 0.94 -2.10 10.37
C PRO A 88 0.53 -3.35 9.58
N SER A 89 -0.29 -4.17 10.22
CA SER A 89 -0.92 -5.36 9.67
C SER A 89 -2.40 -5.36 10.07
N MET A 90 -3.24 -6.10 9.35
CA MET A 90 -4.64 -6.24 9.74
C MET A 90 -4.76 -6.74 11.19
N LEU A 91 -3.91 -7.68 11.60
CA LEU A 91 -3.88 -8.21 12.96
C LEU A 91 -3.49 -7.15 14.00
N THR A 92 -2.55 -6.25 13.71
CA THR A 92 -2.19 -5.18 14.65
C THR A 92 -3.31 -4.15 14.76
N ILE A 93 -4.01 -3.85 13.67
CA ILE A 93 -5.20 -2.99 13.65
C ILE A 93 -6.31 -3.60 14.50
N PHE A 94 -6.62 -4.90 14.31
CA PHE A 94 -7.63 -5.59 15.11
C PHE A 94 -7.26 -5.67 16.60
N LYS A 95 -5.96 -5.76 16.93
CA LYS A 95 -5.46 -5.74 18.31
C LYS A 95 -5.40 -4.33 18.91
N GLY A 96 -5.80 -3.28 18.18
CA GLY A 96 -5.73 -1.89 18.64
C GLY A 96 -4.31 -1.40 18.92
N ARG A 97 -3.29 -2.03 18.33
CA ARG A 97 -1.89 -1.63 18.54
C ARG A 97 -1.58 -0.41 17.68
N PRO A 98 -1.09 0.69 18.26
CA PRO A 98 -0.67 1.86 17.49
C PRO A 98 0.57 1.52 16.64
N SER A 99 0.62 2.10 15.44
CA SER A 99 1.81 2.15 14.59
C SER A 99 1.96 3.59 14.09
N VAL A 100 3.13 4.19 14.28
CA VAL A 100 3.47 5.51 13.78
C VAL A 100 4.11 5.35 12.40
N VAL A 101 3.51 6.00 11.42
CA VAL A 101 4.04 6.04 10.06
C VAL A 101 4.56 7.45 9.82
N LYS A 102 5.81 7.56 9.38
CA LYS A 102 6.39 8.82 8.94
C LYS A 102 6.19 8.95 7.43
N VAL A 103 5.75 10.12 7.00
CA VAL A 103 5.40 10.41 5.60
C VAL A 103 6.24 11.59 5.12
N ASP A 104 7.04 11.36 4.08
CA ASP A 104 7.69 12.42 3.31
C ASP A 104 6.80 12.79 2.13
N ILE A 105 6.44 14.05 1.99
CA ILE A 105 5.64 14.56 0.88
C ILE A 105 6.42 15.66 0.18
N LYS A 106 6.77 15.42 -1.09
CA LYS A 106 7.42 16.40 -1.96
C LYS A 106 6.51 16.78 -3.10
N ARG A 107 6.30 18.08 -3.28
CA ARG A 107 5.51 18.64 -4.37
C ARG A 107 6.43 18.95 -5.54
N HIS A 108 6.09 18.45 -6.73
CA HIS A 108 6.77 18.76 -7.99
C HIS A 108 5.78 19.38 -8.97
N LEU A 109 6.18 20.45 -9.65
CA LEU A 109 5.34 21.04 -10.69
C LEU A 109 5.43 20.19 -11.96
N MET A 110 4.31 20.03 -12.66
CA MET A 110 4.30 19.28 -13.92
C MET A 110 5.19 19.95 -15.00
N SER A 111 5.41 21.26 -14.89
CA SER A 111 6.33 22.03 -15.75
C SER A 111 7.81 21.74 -15.50
N GLU A 112 8.19 21.18 -14.35
CA GLU A 112 9.59 20.87 -14.02
C GLU A 112 10.08 19.56 -14.66
N LEU A 113 9.16 18.69 -15.10
CA LEU A 113 9.52 17.42 -15.68
C LEU A 113 10.12 17.61 -17.10
N PRO A 114 10.98 16.70 -17.58
CA PRO A 114 11.43 16.72 -18.98
C PRO A 114 10.27 16.50 -19.97
N GLU A 115 10.42 16.96 -21.21
CA GLU A 115 9.42 16.74 -22.28
C GLU A 115 9.60 15.38 -22.99
N SER A 116 10.81 14.83 -23.01
CA SER A 116 11.08 13.54 -23.66
C SER A 116 10.64 12.38 -22.78
N ASN A 117 10.11 11.31 -23.40
CA ASN A 117 9.71 10.10 -22.68
C ASN A 117 10.86 9.49 -21.87
N ASP A 118 12.06 9.47 -22.46
CA ASP A 118 13.26 8.95 -21.81
C ASP A 118 13.70 9.87 -20.65
N GLY A 119 13.58 11.19 -20.82
CA GLY A 119 13.85 12.16 -19.76
C GLY A 119 12.89 12.00 -18.58
N ILE A 120 11.59 11.82 -18.82
CA ILE A 120 10.61 11.54 -17.76
C ILE A 120 10.95 10.23 -17.05
N GLY A 121 11.31 9.20 -17.80
CA GLY A 121 11.74 7.92 -17.25
C GLY A 121 12.99 8.04 -16.37
N GLN A 122 13.95 8.87 -16.79
CA GLN A 122 15.19 9.11 -16.04
C GLN A 122 14.94 9.92 -14.76
N TRP A 123 14.20 11.02 -14.86
CA TRP A 123 13.77 11.82 -13.71
C TRP A 123 13.07 10.96 -12.65
N TYR A 124 12.23 10.01 -13.09
CA TYR A 124 11.54 9.10 -12.20
C TYR A 124 12.50 8.14 -11.48
N ARG A 125 13.51 7.60 -12.17
CA ARG A 125 14.54 6.77 -11.55
C ARG A 125 15.40 7.56 -10.57
N ASP A 126 15.83 8.77 -10.94
CA ASP A 126 16.66 9.63 -10.10
C ASP A 126 15.92 10.04 -8.82
N THR A 127 14.61 10.24 -8.93
CA THR A 127 13.74 10.46 -7.76
C THR A 127 13.76 9.26 -6.81
N PHE A 128 13.74 8.03 -7.34
CA PHE A 128 13.83 6.81 -6.52
C PHE A 128 15.21 6.63 -5.88
N VAL A 129 16.28 6.97 -6.57
CA VAL A 129 17.64 6.99 -5.99
C VAL A 129 17.71 7.98 -4.82
N SER A 130 17.13 9.17 -5.01
CA SER A 130 17.07 10.20 -3.97
C SER A 130 16.25 9.75 -2.76
N LYS A 131 15.15 9.02 -2.98
CA LYS A 131 14.35 8.39 -1.89
C LYS A 131 15.16 7.34 -1.14
N ASP A 132 15.88 6.49 -1.85
CA ASP A 132 16.68 5.43 -1.24
C ASP A 132 17.74 6.02 -0.30
N ALA A 133 18.46 7.04 -0.77
CA ALA A 133 19.44 7.76 0.03
C ALA A 133 18.82 8.50 1.23
N PHE A 134 17.63 9.08 1.04
CA PHE A 134 16.88 9.71 2.12
C PHE A 134 16.49 8.70 3.21
N LEU A 135 15.97 7.54 2.82
CA LEU A 135 15.62 6.47 3.76
C LEU A 135 16.86 5.88 4.44
N ASP A 136 17.99 5.75 3.74
CA ASP A 136 19.26 5.29 4.30
C ASP A 136 19.71 6.24 5.43
N LYS A 137 19.69 7.55 5.15
CA LYS A 137 20.01 8.58 6.16
C LYS A 137 19.04 8.54 7.35
N TYR A 138 17.75 8.37 7.08
CA TYR A 138 16.73 8.27 8.13
C TYR A 138 16.98 7.06 9.04
N PHE A 139 17.28 5.89 8.47
CA PHE A 139 17.53 4.68 9.25
C PHE A 139 18.87 4.71 9.99
N CYS A 140 19.86 5.47 9.54
CA CYS A 140 21.12 5.67 10.25
C CYS A 140 21.03 6.72 11.37
N THR A 141 20.32 7.82 11.14
CA THR A 141 20.32 8.99 12.05
C THR A 141 19.10 9.03 12.97
N GLY A 142 18.01 8.33 12.62
CA GLY A 142 16.72 8.40 13.31
C GLY A 142 15.90 9.68 13.05
N THR A 143 16.53 10.70 12.44
CA THR A 143 15.92 12.00 12.16
C THR A 143 15.43 12.12 10.72
N PHE A 144 14.21 12.62 10.55
CA PHE A 144 13.57 12.86 9.25
C PHE A 144 14.05 14.20 8.65
N GLY A 145 15.36 14.33 8.42
CA GLY A 145 15.97 15.59 7.97
C GLY A 145 15.77 16.76 8.96
N SER A 146 15.92 17.99 8.46
CA SER A 146 15.79 19.25 9.20
C SER A 146 14.43 19.94 9.02
N GLN A 147 13.48 19.29 8.34
CA GLN A 147 12.15 19.84 8.10
C GLN A 147 11.25 19.60 9.31
N GLU A 148 10.36 20.54 9.60
CA GLU A 148 9.41 20.41 10.71
C GLU A 148 8.51 19.19 10.51
N ILE A 149 8.49 18.32 11.51
CA ILE A 149 7.61 17.17 11.53
C ILE A 149 6.22 17.69 11.89
N GLN A 150 5.31 17.69 10.92
CA GLN A 150 3.92 17.99 11.19
C GLN A 150 3.25 16.75 11.79
N GLU A 151 2.96 16.80 13.10
CA GLU A 151 2.19 15.75 13.75
C GLU A 151 0.73 15.84 13.31
N ILE A 152 0.31 14.88 12.48
CA ILE A 152 -1.10 14.68 12.17
C ILE A 152 -1.72 14.00 13.39
N GLY A 153 -2.29 14.80 14.29
CA GLY A 153 -3.01 14.31 15.46
C GLY A 153 -4.19 13.41 15.06
N ARG A 154 -4.64 12.57 16.00
CA ARG A 154 -5.82 11.72 15.77
C ARG A 154 -7.09 12.57 15.84
N PRO A 155 -7.93 12.62 14.79
CA PRO A 155 -9.14 13.44 14.81
C PRO A 155 -10.17 12.86 15.77
N ILE A 156 -10.42 13.57 16.88
CA ILE A 156 -11.40 13.17 17.90
C ILE A 156 -12.81 13.14 17.32
N ASN A 157 -13.13 14.04 16.39
CA ASN A 157 -14.45 14.11 15.74
C ASN A 157 -14.81 12.78 15.05
N SER A 158 -13.86 12.13 14.38
CA SER A 158 -14.08 10.83 13.74
C SER A 158 -14.36 9.73 14.77
N LEU A 159 -13.69 9.76 15.93
CA LEU A 159 -13.95 8.82 17.02
C LEU A 159 -15.35 9.02 17.60
N ILE A 160 -15.78 10.26 17.82
CA ILE A 160 -17.13 10.56 18.30
C ILE A 160 -18.18 10.02 17.33
N VAL A 161 -18.03 10.31 16.04
CA VAL A 161 -18.95 9.82 14.99
C VAL A 161 -18.99 8.29 14.99
N MET A 162 -17.83 7.62 15.08
CA MET A 162 -17.76 6.16 15.15
C MET A 162 -18.49 5.59 16.38
N ILE A 163 -18.31 6.21 17.55
CA ILE A 163 -18.97 5.79 18.80
C ILE A 163 -20.48 5.98 18.67
N VAL A 164 -20.95 7.13 18.20
CA VAL A 164 -22.37 7.43 18.03
C VAL A 164 -23.05 6.43 17.10
N TRP A 165 -22.48 6.18 15.92
CA TRP A 165 -23.03 5.20 14.98
C TRP A 165 -22.99 3.78 15.54
N SER A 166 -21.93 3.41 16.27
CA SER A 166 -21.84 2.09 16.90
C SER A 166 -22.91 1.90 17.98
N CYS A 167 -23.14 2.91 18.82
CA CYS A 167 -24.20 2.91 19.83
C CYS A 167 -25.59 2.87 19.19
N LEU A 168 -25.84 3.64 18.13
CA LEU A 168 -27.11 3.66 17.42
C LEU A 168 -27.42 2.31 16.77
N LEU A 169 -26.44 1.71 16.07
CA LEU A 169 -26.58 0.40 15.43
C LEU A 169 -26.78 -0.71 16.46
N THR A 170 -26.03 -0.66 17.56
CA THR A 170 -26.16 -1.65 18.64
C THR A 170 -27.49 -1.50 19.36
N GLY A 171 -27.94 -0.27 19.63
CA GLY A 171 -29.24 0.02 20.21
C GLY A 171 -30.39 -0.45 19.32
N ALA A 172 -30.31 -0.20 18.02
CA ALA A 172 -31.29 -0.69 17.05
C ALA A 172 -31.33 -2.23 17.00
N ALA A 173 -30.17 -2.88 16.98
CA ALA A 173 -30.08 -4.34 17.00
C ALA A 173 -30.70 -4.93 18.29
N VAL A 174 -30.39 -4.37 19.45
CA VAL A 174 -31.00 -4.78 20.73
C VAL A 174 -32.50 -4.54 20.72
N GLY A 175 -32.97 -3.40 20.20
CA GLY A 175 -34.39 -3.10 20.06
C GLY A 175 -35.13 -4.12 19.20
N VAL A 176 -34.56 -4.51 18.06
CA VAL A 176 -35.11 -5.58 17.19
C VAL A 176 -35.17 -6.91 17.91
N VAL A 177 -34.12 -7.29 18.65
CA VAL A 177 -34.08 -8.54 19.43
C VAL A 177 -35.16 -8.57 20.52
N LEU A 178 -35.36 -7.45 21.23
CA LEU A 178 -36.38 -7.32 22.27
C LEU A 178 -37.80 -7.32 21.69
N TRP A 179 -38.01 -6.61 20.58
CA TRP A 179 -39.30 -6.53 19.89
C TRP A 179 -39.78 -7.89 19.36
N THR A 180 -38.88 -8.61 18.70
CA THR A 180 -39.18 -9.93 18.13
C THR A 180 -39.22 -11.04 19.18
N ARG A 181 -38.82 -10.75 20.42
CA ARG A 181 -38.57 -11.75 21.47
C ARG A 181 -37.79 -12.95 20.93
N LEU A 182 -36.73 -12.66 20.16
CA LEU A 182 -36.02 -13.63 19.32
C LEU A 182 -35.60 -14.90 20.09
N PHE A 183 -35.28 -14.75 21.38
CA PHE A 183 -34.84 -15.83 22.26
C PHE A 183 -35.95 -16.50 23.08
N CYS A 184 -37.19 -16.00 23.05
CA CYS A 184 -38.33 -16.63 23.75
C CYS A 184 -39.21 -17.48 22.82
N THR A 185 -39.11 -17.28 21.51
CA THR A 185 -39.94 -17.98 20.51
C THR A 185 -39.11 -19.07 19.83
N TRP A 186 -39.63 -20.30 19.76
CA TRP A 186 -38.98 -21.44 19.09
C TRP A 186 -38.54 -21.13 17.65
N GLN A 187 -39.32 -20.32 16.92
CA GLN A 187 -39.00 -19.88 15.57
C GLN A 187 -37.73 -19.00 15.52
N GLY A 188 -37.53 -18.12 16.51
CA GLY A 188 -36.35 -17.25 16.58
C GLY A 188 -35.07 -18.02 16.91
N LEU A 189 -35.17 -19.07 17.74
CA LEU A 189 -34.06 -19.99 18.01
C LEU A 189 -33.60 -20.71 16.74
N VAL A 190 -34.54 -21.25 15.96
CA VAL A 190 -34.25 -21.96 14.70
C VAL A 190 -33.59 -21.03 13.68
N ILE A 191 -34.11 -19.81 13.52
CA ILE A 191 -33.52 -18.81 12.61
C ILE A 191 -32.10 -18.44 13.05
N THR A 192 -31.87 -18.26 14.36
CA THR A 192 -30.54 -17.91 14.88
C THR A 192 -29.52 -19.02 14.63
N LEU A 193 -29.90 -20.28 14.85
CA LEU A 193 -29.05 -21.44 14.54
C LEU A 193 -28.76 -21.57 13.05
N ALA A 194 -29.76 -21.34 12.19
CA ALA A 194 -29.56 -21.35 10.74
C ALA A 194 -28.60 -20.25 10.28
N VAL A 195 -28.73 -19.03 10.82
CA VAL A 195 -27.81 -17.92 10.52
C VAL A 195 -26.40 -18.25 10.99
N LEU A 196 -26.22 -18.77 12.21
CA LEU A 196 -24.91 -19.18 12.71
C LEU A 196 -24.28 -20.27 11.83
N PHE A 197 -25.05 -21.27 11.41
CA PHE A 197 -24.59 -22.32 10.50
C PHE A 197 -24.12 -21.74 9.16
N VAL A 198 -24.91 -20.85 8.55
CA VAL A 198 -24.54 -20.16 7.30
C VAL A 198 -23.26 -19.34 7.50
N VAL A 199 -23.14 -18.59 8.59
CA VAL A 199 -21.94 -17.81 8.92
C VAL A 199 -20.72 -18.72 9.07
N THR A 200 -20.84 -19.88 9.71
CA THR A 200 -19.74 -20.84 9.84
C THR A 200 -19.30 -21.43 8.49
N ILE A 201 -20.24 -21.75 7.60
CA ILE A 201 -19.92 -22.21 6.23
C ILE A 201 -19.18 -21.11 5.47
N ILE A 202 -19.67 -19.87 5.52
CA ILE A 202 -19.01 -18.74 4.87
C ILE A 202 -17.61 -18.52 5.44
N MET A 203 -17.43 -18.60 6.76
CA MET A 203 -16.12 -18.52 7.41
C MET A 203 -15.17 -19.61 6.92
N GLN A 204 -15.62 -20.86 6.82
CA GLN A 204 -14.79 -21.96 6.30
C GLN A 204 -14.39 -21.74 4.84
N ILE A 205 -15.31 -21.28 4.01
CA ILE A 205 -15.04 -20.92 2.62
C ILE A 205 -13.99 -19.80 2.55
N LEU A 206 -14.13 -18.75 3.36
CA LEU A 206 -13.18 -17.63 3.40
C LEU A 206 -11.79 -18.06 3.89
N ILE A 207 -11.70 -18.94 4.88
CA ILE A 207 -10.41 -19.50 5.35
C ILE A 207 -9.75 -20.30 4.23
N LEU A 208 -10.52 -21.16 3.53
CA LEU A 208 -10.01 -21.94 2.41
C LEU A 208 -9.48 -21.04 1.29
N PHE A 209 -10.21 -19.98 0.94
CA PHE A 209 -9.75 -18.99 -0.04
C PHE A 209 -8.53 -18.21 0.44
N SER A 210 -8.46 -17.86 1.73
CA SER A 210 -7.30 -17.16 2.29
C SER A 210 -6.04 -18.02 2.30
N GLN A 211 -6.17 -19.34 2.39
CA GLN A 211 -5.04 -20.28 2.32
C GLN A 211 -4.63 -20.61 0.88
N SER A 212 -5.38 -20.15 -0.13
CA SER A 212 -5.11 -20.46 -1.54
C SER A 212 -4.07 -19.54 -2.21
N GLU A 213 -3.25 -18.81 -1.44
CA GLU A 213 -1.99 -18.31 -2.00
C GLU A 213 -1.18 -19.53 -2.45
N PRO A 214 -0.78 -19.62 -3.74
CA PRO A 214 0.03 -20.73 -4.20
C PRO A 214 1.33 -20.73 -3.40
N ASP A 215 1.51 -21.78 -2.61
CA ASP A 215 2.71 -22.07 -1.85
C ASP A 215 3.91 -22.10 -2.82
N MET A 216 4.65 -21.00 -2.89
CA MET A 216 5.85 -20.90 -3.72
C MET A 216 7.01 -21.74 -3.16
N ASP A 217 6.83 -22.40 -2.01
CA ASP A 217 7.81 -23.34 -1.46
C ASP A 217 7.64 -24.77 -2.02
N SER A 218 6.56 -25.07 -2.75
CA SER A 218 6.33 -26.41 -3.33
C SER A 218 6.66 -26.54 -4.82
N MET A 219 7.16 -25.49 -5.49
CA MET A 219 7.75 -25.67 -6.81
C MET A 219 9.11 -26.36 -6.65
N PRO A 220 9.38 -27.47 -7.35
CA PRO A 220 10.69 -28.09 -7.31
C PRO A 220 11.70 -27.05 -7.81
N ILE A 221 12.58 -26.62 -6.90
CA ILE A 221 13.74 -25.78 -7.20
C ILE A 221 14.49 -26.48 -8.32
N LYS A 222 14.29 -26.02 -9.55
CA LYS A 222 15.20 -26.33 -10.65
C LYS A 222 16.47 -25.56 -10.30
N ILE A 223 17.42 -26.29 -9.72
CA ILE A 223 18.73 -25.81 -9.28
C ILE A 223 19.34 -25.01 -10.43
N LEU A 224 19.25 -23.67 -10.34
CA LEU A 224 20.13 -22.77 -11.07
C LEU A 224 21.39 -22.62 -10.20
N PRO A 225 22.60 -22.58 -10.78
CA PRO A 225 23.84 -22.59 -10.02
C PRO A 225 23.85 -21.46 -8.98
N GLN A 226 24.21 -21.78 -7.73
CA GLN A 226 24.45 -20.77 -6.71
C GLN A 226 25.55 -19.82 -7.18
N ASP A 227 25.15 -18.58 -7.46
CA ASP A 227 26.07 -17.49 -7.74
C ASP A 227 26.72 -17.04 -6.41
N PRO A 228 28.05 -17.06 -6.28
CA PRO A 228 28.78 -16.67 -5.06
C PRO A 228 28.48 -15.23 -4.60
N MET A 229 27.88 -14.38 -5.44
CA MET A 229 27.40 -13.04 -5.03
C MET A 229 26.27 -13.07 -3.99
N LYS A 230 25.49 -14.15 -3.92
CA LYS A 230 24.30 -14.23 -3.03
C LYS A 230 24.68 -14.33 -1.55
N GLU A 231 25.82 -14.95 -1.22
CA GLU A 231 26.35 -15.02 0.15
C GLU A 231 26.97 -13.70 0.63
N ILE A 232 27.58 -12.94 -0.29
CA ILE A 232 28.24 -11.68 0.04
C ILE A 232 27.22 -10.60 0.40
N LEU A 233 26.05 -10.59 -0.25
CA LEU A 233 24.99 -9.60 -0.01
C LEU A 233 24.12 -9.91 1.23
N LEU A 234 24.07 -11.17 1.69
CA LEU A 234 23.33 -11.54 2.90
C LEU A 234 24.07 -11.19 4.20
N LYS A 235 25.36 -10.88 4.13
CA LYS A 235 26.21 -10.58 5.30
C LYS A 235 26.38 -9.08 5.60
N ARG A 236 25.71 -8.17 4.88
CA ARG A 236 25.89 -6.73 5.05
C ARG A 236 24.61 -6.01 5.48
#